data_AF-A0A814RWF9-F1
#
_entry.id   AF-A0A814RWF9-F1
#
_cell.length_a   1.000
_cell.length_b   1.000
_cell.length_c   1.000
_cell.angle_alpha   90.00
_cell.angle_beta   90.00
_cell.angle_gamma   90.00
#
_symmetry.space_group_name_H-M   'P 1'
#
loop_
_entity.id
_entity.type
_entity.pdbx_description
1 polymer ?
#
loop_
_entity_poly.entity_id
_entity_poly.type
_entity_poly.pdbx_seq_one_letter_code
_entity_poly.pdbx_strand_id
1 'polypeptide(L)'
;MVPQMTETGKQEGINFSFGGKIGSTFDSHRLLHHVKQQENGEKKQNDLINILFRAYFEDEQDLSDHQVLIKAAEQIGFNGNEIKQFLQSDQYKKEVQHEINQSQQQGISGVPHFRINDTIELSGAQDPQQFIQAFRKAGVNV
;
A
#
# COMPACT_ATOMS: atom_id res chain seq x y z
N MET A 1 -10.41 -18.01 0.48
CA MET A 1 -9.56 -16.80 0.60
C MET A 1 -8.47 -17.02 1.64
N VAL A 2 -8.76 -17.12 2.94
CA VAL A 2 -7.75 -17.33 3.99
C VAL A 2 -6.82 -18.52 3.76
N PRO A 3 -7.29 -19.76 3.47
CA PRO A 3 -6.39 -20.90 3.27
C PRO A 3 -5.39 -20.71 2.12
N GLN A 4 -5.86 -20.14 1.01
CA GLN A 4 -5.04 -19.86 -0.16
C GLN A 4 -4.01 -18.75 0.12
N MET A 5 -4.40 -17.67 0.81
CA MET A 5 -3.47 -16.62 1.22
C MET A 5 -2.38 -17.15 2.15
N THR A 6 -2.74 -17.97 3.14
CA THR A 6 -1.76 -18.57 4.06
C THR A 6 -0.77 -19.47 3.32
N GLU A 7 -1.26 -20.31 2.40
CA GLU A 7 -0.40 -21.21 1.62
C GLU A 7 0.56 -20.43 0.71
N THR A 8 0.03 -19.49 -0.08
CA THR A 8 0.85 -18.65 -0.98
C THR A 8 1.82 -17.78 -0.20
N GLY A 9 1.37 -17.15 0.89
CA GLY A 9 2.24 -16.33 1.75
C GLY A 9 3.41 -17.13 2.31
N LYS A 10 3.16 -18.34 2.80
CA LYS A 10 4.22 -19.21 3.34
C LYS A 10 5.29 -19.57 2.31
N GLN A 11 4.91 -19.74 1.04
CA GLN A 11 5.85 -19.99 -0.05
C GLN A 11 6.76 -18.77 -0.31
N GLU A 12 6.24 -17.57 -0.10
CA GLU A 12 6.93 -16.29 -0.24
C GLU A 12 7.55 -15.77 1.07
N GLY A 13 7.52 -16.56 2.15
CA GLY A 13 8.08 -16.19 3.46
C GLY A 13 7.22 -15.22 4.29
N ILE A 14 5.96 -14.99 3.91
CA ILE A 14 5.00 -14.13 4.61
C ILE A 14 4.15 -14.97 5.56
N ASN A 15 4.19 -14.66 6.85
CA ASN A 15 3.45 -15.40 7.88
C ASN A 15 2.13 -14.68 8.19
N PHE A 16 1.15 -14.83 7.28
CA PHE A 16 -0.14 -14.17 7.44
C PHE A 16 -0.82 -14.51 8.77
N SER A 17 -1.21 -13.48 9.51
CA SER A 17 -2.05 -13.51 10.70
C SER A 17 -3.34 -12.70 10.46
N PHE A 18 -4.44 -13.12 11.09
CA PHE A 18 -5.78 -12.63 10.76
C PHE A 18 -6.55 -12.09 11.98
N GLY A 19 -5.91 -11.92 13.14
CA GLY A 19 -6.49 -11.35 14.35
C GLY A 19 -6.47 -9.82 14.41
N GLY A 20 -5.82 -9.16 13.43
CA GLY A 20 -5.74 -7.71 13.36
C GLY A 20 -7.10 -7.04 13.12
N LYS A 21 -7.21 -5.77 13.52
CA LYS A 21 -8.44 -4.99 13.35
C LYS A 21 -8.53 -4.43 11.93
N ILE A 22 -9.68 -4.63 11.29
CA ILE A 22 -10.02 -3.98 10.03
C ILE A 22 -10.50 -2.56 10.33
N GLY A 23 -9.79 -1.57 9.78
CA GLY A 23 -10.07 -0.14 9.97
C GLY A 23 -9.85 0.66 8.70
N SER A 24 -10.17 1.96 8.73
CA SER A 24 -9.87 2.86 7.61
C SER A 24 -8.37 3.06 7.49
N THR A 25 -7.81 2.78 6.31
CA THR A 25 -6.40 3.03 5.98
C THR A 25 -6.17 4.40 5.34
N PHE A 26 -7.15 5.31 5.39
CA PHE A 26 -7.06 6.62 4.73
C PHE A 26 -5.85 7.43 5.22
N ASP A 27 -5.59 7.45 6.53
CA ASP A 27 -4.42 8.12 7.08
C ASP A 27 -3.10 7.38 6.76
N SER A 28 -3.15 6.06 6.59
CA SER A 28 -2.01 5.28 6.08
C SER A 28 -1.66 5.71 4.65
N HIS A 29 -2.66 5.88 3.79
CA HIS A 29 -2.47 6.42 2.43
C HIS A 29 -1.99 7.87 2.43
N ARG A 30 -2.51 8.72 3.32
CA ARG A 30 -2.00 10.09 3.50
C ARG A 30 -0.54 10.10 3.92
N LEU A 31 -0.15 9.23 4.84
CA LEU A 31 1.24 9.12 5.28
C LEU A 31 2.15 8.64 4.13
N LEU A 32 1.72 7.63 3.36
CA LEU A 32 2.43 7.18 2.15
C LEU A 32 2.59 8.31 1.12
N HIS A 33 1.57 9.15 0.95
CA HIS A 33 1.66 10.32 0.10
C HIS A 33 2.65 11.35 0.69
N HIS A 34 2.58 11.65 1.98
CA HIS A 34 3.47 12.60 2.67
C HIS A 34 4.95 12.21 2.56
N VAL A 35 5.30 10.94 2.83
CA VAL A 35 6.69 10.48 2.75
C VAL A 35 7.23 10.49 1.33
N LYS A 36 6.36 10.29 0.32
CA LYS A 36 6.72 10.38 -1.10
C LYS A 36 7.14 11.79 -1.51
N GLN A 37 6.63 12.83 -0.85
CA GLN A 37 6.98 14.22 -1.15
C GLN A 37 8.36 14.64 -0.59
N GLN A 38 9.02 13.77 0.18
CA GLN A 38 10.33 14.07 0.78
C GLN A 38 11.50 13.66 -0.13
N GLU A 39 12.71 14.05 0.23
CA GLU A 39 13.93 13.56 -0.41
C GLU A 39 13.99 12.02 -0.38
N ASN A 40 14.33 11.39 -1.52
CA ASN A 40 14.28 9.94 -1.72
C ASN A 40 12.88 9.34 -1.46
N GLY A 41 11.84 10.12 -1.76
CA GLY A 41 10.45 9.81 -1.40
C GLY A 41 9.90 8.51 -1.95
N GLU A 42 10.26 8.11 -3.18
CA GLU A 42 9.83 6.81 -3.74
C GLU A 42 10.36 5.64 -2.92
N LYS A 43 11.65 5.68 -2.57
CA LYS A 43 12.26 4.66 -1.71
C LYS A 43 11.60 4.66 -0.33
N LYS A 44 11.43 5.82 0.29
CA LYS A 44 10.79 5.95 1.60
C LYS A 44 9.34 5.45 1.59
N GLN A 45 8.58 5.74 0.54
CA GLN A 45 7.23 5.23 0.37
C GLN A 45 7.23 3.71 0.26
N ASN A 46 8.14 3.14 -0.51
CA ASN A 46 8.30 1.68 -0.64
C ASN A 46 8.71 1.03 0.69
N ASP A 47 9.63 1.63 1.43
CA ASP A 47 10.04 1.11 2.74
C ASP A 47 8.87 1.18 3.74
N LEU A 48 8.12 2.29 3.75
CA LEU A 48 6.97 2.46 4.64
C LEU A 48 5.85 1.47 4.33
N ILE A 49 5.47 1.27 3.06
CA ILE A 49 4.38 0.35 2.72
C ILE A 49 4.74 -1.09 3.13
N ASN A 50 6.01 -1.51 3.01
CA ASN A 50 6.44 -2.82 3.47
C ASN A 50 6.30 -2.97 5.00
N ILE A 51 6.64 -1.92 5.77
CA ILE A 51 6.45 -1.91 7.22
C ILE A 51 4.96 -1.98 7.57
N LEU A 52 4.11 -1.22 6.88
CA LEU A 52 2.66 -1.24 7.11
C LEU A 52 2.02 -2.58 6.72
N PHE A 53 2.47 -3.20 5.62
CA PHE A 53 2.03 -4.54 5.25
C PHE A 53 2.38 -5.56 6.32
N ARG A 54 3.63 -5.59 6.80
CA ARG A 54 4.02 -6.48 7.89
C ARG A 54 3.22 -6.21 9.17
N ALA A 55 3.07 -4.94 9.55
CA ALA A 55 2.33 -4.55 10.74
C ALA A 55 0.89 -5.10 10.71
N TYR A 56 0.22 -5.04 9.56
CA TYR A 56 -1.14 -5.53 9.42
C TYR A 56 -1.22 -7.05 9.21
N PHE A 57 -0.46 -7.57 8.24
CA PHE A 57 -0.59 -8.94 7.77
C PHE A 57 0.15 -9.96 8.61
N GLU A 58 1.14 -9.58 9.42
CA GLU A 58 1.91 -10.51 10.25
C GLU A 58 1.79 -10.16 11.74
N ASP A 59 1.79 -8.88 12.09
CA ASP A 59 1.83 -8.43 13.50
C ASP A 59 0.47 -8.01 14.08
N GLU A 60 -0.62 -8.20 13.32
CA GLU A 60 -2.02 -7.93 13.74
C GLU A 60 -2.29 -6.49 14.23
N GLN A 61 -1.50 -5.52 13.79
CA GLN A 61 -1.64 -4.11 14.18
C GLN A 61 -2.81 -3.42 13.45
N ASP A 62 -3.39 -2.42 14.10
CA ASP A 62 -4.47 -1.58 13.54
C ASP A 62 -3.88 -0.40 12.74
N LEU A 63 -3.98 -0.44 11.41
CA LEU A 63 -3.49 0.64 10.55
C LEU A 63 -4.32 1.93 10.60
N SER A 64 -5.47 1.92 11.30
CA SER A 64 -6.21 3.13 11.62
C SER A 64 -5.72 3.83 12.90
N ASP A 65 -4.81 3.21 13.67
CA ASP A 65 -4.19 3.82 14.85
C ASP A 65 -2.98 4.68 14.47
N HIS A 66 -3.05 5.98 14.78
CA HIS A 66 -1.95 6.93 14.56
C HIS A 66 -0.66 6.52 15.26
N GLN A 67 -0.71 5.82 16.40
CA GLN A 67 0.50 5.35 17.08
C GLN A 67 1.24 4.29 16.26
N VAL A 68 0.52 3.40 15.58
CA VAL A 68 1.11 2.41 14.66
C VAL A 68 1.77 3.13 13.48
N LEU A 69 1.09 4.13 12.91
CA LEU A 69 1.62 4.91 11.78
C LEU A 69 2.86 5.74 12.15
N ILE A 70 2.89 6.36 13.34
CA ILE A 70 4.04 7.11 13.85
C ILE A 70 5.25 6.17 13.98
N LYS A 71 5.09 5.03 14.68
CA LYS A 71 6.17 4.05 14.86
C LYS A 71 6.68 3.48 13.53
N ALA A 72 5.81 3.30 12.55
CA ALA A 72 6.20 2.85 11.21
C ALA A 72 7.05 3.91 10.48
N ALA A 73 6.68 5.20 10.58
CA ALA A 73 7.45 6.28 9.99
C ALA A 73 8.81 6.51 10.68
N GLU A 74 8.90 6.32 12.00
CA GLU A 74 10.16 6.41 12.75
C GLU A 74 11.19 5.38 12.27
N GLN A 75 10.75 4.17 11.90
CA GLN A 75 11.64 3.12 11.36
C GLN A 75 12.33 3.50 10.06
N ILE A 76 11.77 4.45 9.29
CA ILE A 76 12.36 4.98 8.06
C ILE A 76 12.95 6.39 8.24
N GLY A 77 13.21 6.77 9.50
CA GLY A 77 13.99 7.96 9.85
C GLY A 77 13.19 9.27 9.96
N PHE A 78 11.87 9.22 10.04
CA PHE A 78 11.05 10.41 10.30
C PHE A 78 10.96 10.72 11.79
N ASN A 79 10.81 12.01 12.12
CA ASN A 79 10.56 12.44 13.48
C ASN A 79 9.11 12.13 13.89
N GLY A 80 8.92 11.34 14.94
CA GLY A 80 7.57 10.93 15.38
C GLY A 80 6.65 12.09 15.78
N ASN A 81 7.19 13.19 16.32
CA ASN A 81 6.38 14.37 16.66
C ASN A 81 5.89 15.11 15.41
N GLU A 82 6.73 15.22 14.38
CA GLU A 82 6.35 15.82 13.10
C GLU A 82 5.27 14.98 12.42
N ILE A 83 5.41 13.65 12.43
CA ILE A 83 4.39 12.73 11.89
C ILE A 83 3.08 12.82 12.69
N LYS A 84 3.16 12.93 14.02
CA LYS A 84 1.98 13.14 14.86
C LYS A 84 1.26 14.44 14.49
N GLN A 85 1.99 15.55 14.33
CA GLN A 85 1.41 16.82 13.90
C GLN A 85 0.78 16.72 12.51
N PHE A 86 1.45 16.04 11.58
CA PHE A 86 0.93 15.77 10.24
C PHE A 86 -0.40 14.99 10.29
N LEU A 87 -0.45 13.88 11.04
CA LEU A 87 -1.65 13.02 11.18
C LEU A 87 -2.83 13.76 11.81
N GLN A 88 -2.55 14.72 12.70
CA GLN A 88 -3.55 15.60 13.31
C GLN A 88 -4.01 16.74 12.40
N SER A 89 -3.33 16.98 11.28
CA SER A 89 -3.66 18.03 10.32
C SER A 89 -4.58 17.53 9.19
N ASP A 90 -4.97 18.44 8.30
CA ASP A 90 -5.69 18.13 7.06
C ASP A 90 -4.77 17.98 5.84
N GLN A 91 -3.45 18.02 6.02
CA GLN A 91 -2.49 17.96 4.92
C GLN A 91 -2.69 16.67 4.10
N TYR A 92 -2.73 16.81 2.77
CA TYR A 92 -2.96 15.74 1.79
C TYR A 92 -4.33 15.04 1.82
N LYS A 93 -5.29 15.48 2.65
CA LYS A 93 -6.65 14.88 2.64
C LYS A 93 -7.32 15.03 1.27
N LYS A 94 -7.20 16.20 0.63
CA LYS A 94 -7.86 16.48 -0.65
C LYS A 94 -7.22 15.69 -1.79
N GLU A 95 -5.90 15.60 -1.78
CA GLU A 95 -5.08 14.92 -2.77
C GLU A 95 -5.38 13.42 -2.76
N VAL A 96 -5.34 12.78 -1.59
CA VAL A 96 -5.68 11.36 -1.45
C VAL A 96 -7.14 11.10 -1.80
N GLN A 97 -8.08 11.96 -1.37
CA GLN A 97 -9.48 11.81 -1.76
C GLN A 97 -9.68 11.96 -3.28
N HIS A 98 -8.92 12.85 -3.92
CA HIS A 98 -8.96 13.03 -5.35
C HIS A 98 -8.45 11.80 -6.10
N GLU A 99 -7.32 11.21 -5.67
CA GLU A 99 -6.78 9.96 -6.24
C GLU A 99 -7.78 8.78 -6.12
N ILE A 100 -8.46 8.66 -4.98
CA ILE A 100 -9.53 7.67 -4.78
C ILE A 100 -10.68 7.90 -5.78
N ASN A 101 -11.16 9.15 -5.88
CA ASN A 101 -12.27 9.48 -6.78
C ASN A 101 -11.90 9.25 -8.25
N GLN A 102 -10.68 9.61 -8.66
CA GLN A 102 -10.20 9.34 -10.02
C GLN A 102 -10.17 7.84 -10.31
N SER A 103 -9.67 7.02 -9.37
CA SER A 103 -9.64 5.57 -9.52
C SER A 103 -11.05 4.99 -9.73
N GLN A 104 -12.01 5.45 -8.93
CA GLN A 104 -13.42 5.04 -9.08
C GLN A 104 -14.04 5.48 -10.41
N GLN A 105 -13.74 6.69 -10.87
CA GLN A 105 -14.20 7.19 -12.18
C GLN A 105 -13.62 6.38 -13.36
N GLN A 106 -12.43 5.81 -13.17
CA GLN A 106 -11.81 4.88 -14.13
C GLN A 106 -12.39 3.45 -14.05
N GLY A 107 -13.40 3.21 -13.20
CA GLY A 107 -14.03 1.90 -13.05
C GLY A 107 -13.27 0.93 -12.12
N ILE A 108 -12.21 1.40 -11.44
CA ILE A 108 -11.46 0.59 -10.49
C ILE A 108 -12.32 0.40 -9.23
N SER A 109 -12.72 -0.85 -8.98
CA SER A 109 -13.63 -1.22 -7.89
C SER A 109 -12.96 -2.08 -6.79
N GLY A 110 -11.67 -2.41 -6.95
CA GLY A 110 -10.95 -3.23 -5.99
C GLY A 110 -9.43 -3.18 -6.20
N VAL A 111 -8.70 -3.70 -5.21
CA VAL A 111 -7.23 -3.80 -5.20
C VAL A 111 -6.77 -5.25 -5.04
N PRO A 112 -5.57 -5.63 -5.54
CA PRO A 112 -4.70 -4.79 -6.36
C PRO A 112 -5.25 -4.63 -7.79
N HIS A 113 -4.91 -3.51 -8.43
CA HIS A 113 -5.24 -3.21 -9.83
C HIS A 113 -4.00 -2.60 -10.50
N PHE A 114 -3.68 -3.05 -11.71
CA PHE A 114 -2.47 -2.67 -12.43
C PHE A 114 -2.83 -2.19 -13.83
N ARG A 115 -2.21 -1.09 -14.25
CA ARG A 115 -2.23 -0.59 -15.62
C ARG A 115 -0.80 -0.58 -16.17
N ILE A 116 -0.58 -1.19 -17.32
CA ILE A 116 0.74 -1.34 -17.95
C ILE A 116 0.68 -0.62 -19.30
N ASN A 117 1.55 0.38 -19.48
CA ASN A 117 1.65 1.23 -20.68
C ASN A 117 0.30 1.71 -21.20
N ASP A 118 -0.64 2.04 -20.30
CA ASP A 118 -2.01 2.50 -20.60
C ASP A 118 -2.82 1.63 -21.57
N THR A 119 -2.39 0.39 -21.80
CA THR A 119 -2.94 -0.50 -22.84
C THR A 119 -3.44 -1.82 -22.26
N ILE A 120 -2.84 -2.27 -21.16
CA ILE A 120 -3.22 -3.51 -20.49
C ILE A 120 -3.63 -3.21 -19.06
N GLU A 121 -4.81 -3.69 -18.67
CA GLU A 121 -5.30 -3.65 -17.30
C GLU A 121 -5.37 -5.06 -16.72
N LEU A 122 -4.91 -5.22 -15.47
CA LEU A 122 -5.01 -6.45 -14.70
C LEU A 122 -5.65 -6.15 -13.34
N SER A 123 -6.70 -6.90 -13.00
CA SER A 123 -7.42 -6.73 -11.73
C SER A 123 -7.24 -7.97 -10.85
N GLY A 124 -7.00 -7.75 -9.56
CA GLY A 124 -6.79 -8.79 -8.55
C GLY A 124 -5.35 -9.31 -8.51
N ALA A 125 -5.09 -10.15 -7.52
CA ALA A 125 -3.81 -10.85 -7.37
C ALA A 125 -3.68 -11.92 -8.47
N GLN A 126 -3.06 -11.55 -9.59
CA GLN A 126 -2.82 -12.43 -10.73
C GLN A 126 -1.53 -13.24 -10.55
N ASP A 127 -1.46 -14.40 -11.22
CA ASP A 127 -0.25 -15.22 -11.25
C ASP A 127 0.91 -14.48 -11.96
N PRO A 128 2.18 -14.64 -11.53
CA PRO A 128 3.34 -14.03 -12.18
C PRO A 128 3.42 -14.26 -13.70
N GLN A 129 2.96 -15.41 -14.21
CA GLN A 129 2.92 -15.69 -15.65
C GLN A 129 1.95 -14.76 -16.41
N GLN A 130 0.86 -14.32 -15.76
CA GLN A 130 -0.07 -13.35 -16.36
C GLN A 130 0.61 -11.99 -16.52
N PHE A 131 1.43 -11.58 -15.55
CA PHE A 131 2.22 -10.36 -15.65
C PHE A 131 3.26 -10.44 -16.77
N ILE A 132 4.00 -11.55 -16.90
CA ILE A 132 4.96 -11.75 -18.00
C ILE A 132 4.26 -11.62 -19.37
N GLN A 133 3.08 -12.23 -19.53
CA GLN A 133 2.30 -12.11 -20.76
C GLN A 133 1.81 -10.69 -21.00
N ALA A 134 1.33 -10.01 -19.96
CA ALA A 134 0.86 -8.63 -20.04
C ALA A 134 1.99 -7.66 -20.44
N PHE A 135 3.17 -7.80 -19.84
CA PHE A 135 4.36 -7.03 -20.20
C PHE A 135 4.75 -7.21 -21.66
N ARG A 136 4.81 -8.46 -22.15
CA ARG A 136 5.09 -8.74 -23.57
C ARG A 136 4.06 -8.11 -24.50
N LYS A 137 2.76 -8.21 -24.18
CA LYS A 137 1.68 -7.59 -24.97
C LYS A 137 1.76 -6.05 -24.96
N ALA A 138 2.22 -5.47 -23.85
CA ALA A 138 2.43 -4.04 -23.70
C ALA A 138 3.75 -3.54 -24.33
N GLY A 139 4.52 -4.41 -25.00
CA GLY A 139 5.79 -4.06 -25.63
C GLY A 139 6.96 -3.87 -24.65
N VAL A 140 6.83 -4.37 -23.43
CA VAL A 140 7.93 -4.39 -22.43
C VAL A 140 8.76 -5.65 -22.65
N ASN A 141 10.08 -5.47 -22.76
CA ASN A 141 11.02 -6.59 -22.86
C ASN A 141 11.25 -7.21 -21.47
N VAL A 142 10.67 -8.40 -21.26
CA VAL A 142 10.75 -9.19 -20.02
C VAL A 142 11.09 -10.65 -20.28
#